data_AF-A0A0H2WEW2-F1
#
_entry.id   AF-A0A0H2WEW2-F1
#
_cell.length_a   1.000
_cell.length_b   1.000
_cell.length_c   1.000
_cell.angle_alpha   90.00
_cell.angle_beta   90.00
_cell.angle_gamma   90.00
#
_symmetry.space_group_name_H-M   'P 1'
#
loop_
_entity.id
_entity.type
_entity.pdbx_description
1 polymer ?
#
loop_
_entity_poly.entity_id
_entity_poly.type
_entity_poly.pdbx_seq_one_letter_code
_entity_poly.pdbx_strand_id
1 'polypeptide(L)'
;MRRAERGRPRPPVAALTRRSPSPARTAPPRVPSHLVAVQRRSPAHAVRRRSLVSFTHDTFRRSLMSPTALLVPTFTHMLQSLSAWLDKAAAHQRALGAEPDDVLTKRLAADMFALAAQIRFTAFQAQEPVYRLRGDALPESLLEVRRAGWQADAAPGSLRDAQACLADARALLAGLAPHALDEGAERPIALELPNGAVFDMTGEQYLRDWALPQFYFHAIAAYAILRHHGVALGKPDYVSHMFAYLRPGTMPQDR
;
A
#
# COMPACT_ATOMS: atom_id res chain seq x y z
N MET A 1 23.20 -21.46 -46.05
CA MET A 1 23.11 -22.66 -45.20
C MET A 1 24.26 -22.67 -44.18
N ARG A 2 24.00 -22.23 -42.94
CA ARG A 2 24.87 -22.47 -41.78
C ARG A 2 23.93 -22.85 -40.63
N ARG A 3 24.14 -24.03 -40.05
CA ARG A 3 23.29 -24.66 -39.04
C ARG A 3 23.46 -23.98 -37.69
N ALA A 4 22.32 -23.70 -37.05
CA ALA A 4 22.22 -23.24 -35.67
C ALA A 4 22.43 -24.42 -34.69
N GLU A 5 23.35 -24.28 -33.75
CA GLU A 5 23.49 -25.17 -32.60
C GLU A 5 22.51 -24.73 -31.51
N ARG A 6 21.60 -25.63 -31.16
CA ARG A 6 20.62 -25.45 -30.08
C ARG A 6 21.29 -25.80 -28.76
N GLY A 7 21.42 -24.82 -27.86
CA GLY A 7 21.85 -25.03 -26.48
C GLY A 7 20.84 -25.90 -25.71
N ARG A 8 21.35 -26.92 -25.00
CA ARG A 8 20.59 -27.81 -24.12
C ARG A 8 20.17 -27.08 -22.83
N PRO A 9 19.02 -27.41 -22.22
CA PRO A 9 18.58 -26.83 -20.96
C PRO A 9 19.36 -27.43 -19.77
N ARG A 10 19.65 -26.60 -18.76
CA ARG A 10 20.25 -26.99 -17.47
C ARG A 10 19.22 -27.66 -16.55
N PRO A 11 19.60 -28.68 -15.74
CA PRO A 11 18.69 -29.32 -14.78
C PRO A 11 18.53 -28.48 -13.50
N PRO A 12 17.44 -28.69 -12.73
CA PRO A 12 17.16 -27.91 -11.52
C PRO A 12 18.03 -28.35 -10.33
N VAL A 13 18.37 -27.38 -9.49
CA VAL A 13 19.16 -27.53 -8.27
C VAL A 13 18.33 -28.24 -7.19
N ALA A 14 18.87 -29.34 -6.64
CA ALA A 14 18.25 -30.13 -5.60
C ALA A 14 18.20 -29.37 -4.26
N ALA A 15 17.03 -29.35 -3.62
CA ALA A 15 16.80 -28.81 -2.29
C ALA A 15 17.40 -29.73 -1.22
N LEU A 16 18.42 -29.25 -0.49
CA LEU A 16 18.89 -29.90 0.74
C LEU A 16 17.96 -29.51 1.90
N THR A 17 17.17 -30.47 2.37
CA THR A 17 16.45 -30.37 3.64
C THR A 17 17.37 -30.83 4.78
N ARG A 18 17.81 -29.91 5.63
CA ARG A 18 18.41 -30.24 6.93
C ARG A 18 17.36 -30.05 8.02
N ARG A 19 16.91 -31.16 8.61
CA ARG A 19 16.12 -31.19 9.85
C ARG A 19 17.03 -30.94 11.05
N SER A 20 16.66 -29.99 11.91
CA SER A 20 17.24 -29.81 13.24
C SER A 20 16.26 -30.35 14.30
N PRO A 21 16.74 -30.95 15.41
CA PRO A 21 15.89 -31.58 16.42
C PRO A 21 15.32 -30.57 17.44
N SER A 22 14.10 -30.85 17.90
CA SER A 22 13.35 -30.09 18.92
C SER A 22 13.84 -30.43 20.34
N PRO A 23 14.00 -29.46 21.26
CA PRO A 23 14.33 -29.76 22.65
C PRO A 23 13.09 -30.16 23.48
N ALA A 24 13.35 -31.04 24.45
CA ALA A 24 12.39 -31.73 25.30
C ALA A 24 11.64 -30.82 26.29
N ARG A 25 10.36 -31.13 26.50
CA ARG A 25 9.45 -30.51 27.48
C ARG A 25 9.71 -31.10 28.87
N THR A 26 10.13 -30.27 29.83
CA THR A 26 10.18 -30.60 31.25
C THR A 26 8.85 -30.26 31.93
N ALA A 27 8.31 -31.20 32.71
CA ALA A 27 7.08 -31.05 33.48
C ALA A 27 7.38 -30.51 34.90
N PRO A 28 6.51 -29.65 35.49
CA PRO A 28 6.67 -29.21 36.87
C PRO A 28 6.08 -30.24 37.88
N PRO A 29 6.59 -30.28 39.13
CA PRO A 29 6.22 -31.29 40.12
C PRO A 29 4.86 -31.02 40.80
N ARG A 30 4.21 -32.11 41.22
CA ARG A 30 2.98 -32.15 42.01
C ARG A 30 3.25 -31.79 43.48
N VAL A 31 2.34 -31.02 44.09
CA VAL A 31 2.31 -30.73 45.53
C VAL A 31 1.08 -31.39 46.15
N PRO A 32 1.17 -32.08 47.30
CA PRO A 32 0.06 -32.82 47.89
C PRO A 32 -0.87 -31.93 48.71
N SER A 33 -2.15 -32.29 48.68
CA SER A 33 -3.26 -31.63 49.38
C SER A 33 -3.47 -32.24 50.76
N HIS A 34 -3.40 -31.45 51.84
CA HIS A 34 -4.14 -31.69 53.09
C HIS A 34 -4.12 -30.41 53.95
N LEU A 35 -5.28 -29.82 54.24
CA LEU A 35 -5.68 -29.50 55.62
C LEU A 35 -7.11 -28.93 55.71
N VAL A 36 -7.71 -29.30 56.82
CA VAL A 36 -9.12 -29.29 57.22
C VAL A 36 -9.64 -27.88 57.54
N ALA A 37 -10.95 -27.73 57.36
CA ALA A 37 -11.75 -26.53 57.58
C ALA A 37 -11.73 -25.97 59.01
N VAL A 38 -11.83 -24.64 59.12
CA VAL A 38 -12.47 -23.96 60.26
C VAL A 38 -13.45 -22.92 59.71
N GLN A 39 -14.71 -23.14 60.05
CA GLN A 39 -15.86 -22.33 59.68
C GLN A 39 -16.01 -21.19 60.70
N ARG A 40 -15.93 -19.93 60.26
CA ARG A 40 -16.39 -18.78 61.05
C ARG A 40 -17.41 -17.98 60.22
N ARG A 41 -18.65 -17.98 60.70
CA ARG A 41 -19.75 -17.17 60.18
C ARG A 41 -19.59 -15.74 60.68
N SER A 42 -19.76 -14.76 59.79
CA SER A 42 -20.00 -13.34 60.10
C SER A 42 -20.71 -12.67 58.91
N PRO A 43 -21.44 -11.55 59.15
CA PRO A 43 -22.77 -11.35 58.57
C PRO A 43 -22.78 -10.74 57.17
N ALA A 44 -23.90 -10.97 56.49
CA ALA A 44 -24.18 -10.51 55.14
C ALA A 44 -24.14 -8.98 55.01
N HIS A 45 -23.11 -8.46 54.35
CA HIS A 45 -23.18 -7.15 53.72
C HIS A 45 -23.82 -7.31 52.34
N ALA A 46 -24.96 -6.66 52.14
CA ALA A 46 -25.61 -6.54 50.85
C ALA A 46 -24.69 -5.84 49.85
N VAL A 47 -23.99 -6.63 49.03
CA VAL A 47 -23.27 -6.10 47.87
C VAL A 47 -24.33 -5.67 46.86
N ARG A 48 -24.52 -4.35 46.73
CA ARG A 48 -25.24 -3.74 45.63
C ARG A 48 -24.60 -4.25 44.34
N ARG A 49 -25.29 -5.14 43.61
CA ARG A 49 -24.88 -5.56 42.27
C ARG A 49 -24.83 -4.30 41.42
N ARG A 50 -23.64 -3.74 41.20
CA ARG A 50 -23.41 -2.78 40.13
C ARG A 50 -23.76 -3.53 38.85
N SER A 51 -24.79 -3.05 38.17
CA SER A 51 -25.08 -3.43 36.79
C SER A 51 -23.77 -3.38 36.01
N LEU A 52 -23.32 -4.53 35.51
CA LEU A 52 -22.30 -4.56 34.48
C LEU A 52 -22.95 -3.87 33.28
N VAL A 53 -22.66 -2.58 33.12
CA VAL A 53 -22.87 -1.90 31.84
C VAL A 53 -22.15 -2.78 30.84
N SER A 54 -22.91 -3.43 29.96
CA SER A 54 -22.37 -4.09 28.78
C SER A 54 -21.63 -3.01 28.01
N PHE A 55 -20.31 -2.97 28.16
CA PHE A 55 -19.44 -2.20 27.29
C PHE A 55 -19.56 -2.91 25.94
N THR A 56 -20.50 -2.43 25.13
CA THR A 56 -20.70 -2.96 23.79
C THR A 56 -19.36 -2.90 23.07
N HIS A 57 -19.01 -3.98 22.36
CA HIS A 57 -17.84 -4.05 21.46
C HIS A 57 -17.72 -2.84 20.52
N ASP A 58 -18.82 -2.13 20.32
CA ASP A 58 -18.97 -0.91 19.53
C ASP A 58 -18.10 0.27 19.99
N THR A 59 -17.86 0.43 21.30
CA THR A 59 -17.06 1.59 21.79
C THR A 59 -15.56 1.38 21.63
N PHE A 60 -15.07 0.13 21.64
CA PHE A 60 -13.64 -0.17 21.47
C PHE A 60 -13.22 -0.13 20.00
N ARG A 61 -14.12 -0.50 19.07
CA ARG A 61 -13.89 -0.43 17.61
C ARG A 61 -13.82 1.01 17.09
N ARG A 62 -14.31 2.00 17.85
CA ARG A 62 -14.23 3.45 17.55
C ARG A 62 -12.83 4.07 17.65
N SER A 63 -11.83 3.35 18.17
CA SER A 63 -10.47 3.87 18.37
C SER A 63 -9.44 3.46 17.32
N LEU A 64 -9.83 2.63 16.33
CA LEU A 64 -8.95 2.21 15.24
C LEU A 64 -9.35 2.95 13.95
N MET A 65 -8.36 3.41 13.20
CA MET A 65 -8.60 4.07 11.91
C MET A 65 -9.15 3.05 10.91
N SER A 66 -10.31 3.32 10.32
CA SER A 66 -10.94 2.37 9.39
C SER A 66 -10.18 2.29 8.05
N PRO A 67 -10.29 1.17 7.30
CA PRO A 67 -9.69 1.05 5.97
C PRO A 67 -10.03 2.23 5.05
N THR A 68 -11.29 2.68 5.01
CA THR A 68 -11.70 3.83 4.19
C THR A 68 -11.02 5.11 4.67
N ALA A 69 -11.06 5.37 5.98
CA ALA A 69 -10.47 6.57 6.58
C ALA A 69 -8.95 6.64 6.43
N LEU A 70 -8.27 5.49 6.38
CA LEU A 70 -6.84 5.40 6.10
C LEU A 70 -6.54 5.60 4.62
N LEU A 71 -7.17 4.82 3.74
CA LEU A 71 -6.77 4.74 2.34
C LEU A 71 -7.12 5.97 1.51
N VAL A 72 -8.37 6.42 1.60
CA VAL A 72 -8.90 7.44 0.69
C VAL A 72 -8.10 8.74 0.76
N PRO A 73 -7.87 9.36 1.93
CA PRO A 73 -7.05 10.57 1.99
C PRO A 73 -5.58 10.30 1.65
N THR A 74 -5.02 9.17 2.10
CA THR A 74 -3.62 8.79 1.84
C THR A 74 -3.31 8.76 0.36
N PHE A 75 -4.11 8.03 -0.42
CA PHE A 75 -3.91 7.91 -1.87
C PHE A 75 -4.28 9.20 -2.60
N THR A 76 -5.39 9.85 -2.24
CA THR A 76 -5.83 11.08 -2.90
C THR A 76 -4.78 12.17 -2.82
N HIS A 77 -4.20 12.41 -1.64
CA HIS A 77 -3.17 13.43 -1.46
C HIS A 77 -1.93 13.14 -2.29
N MET A 78 -1.44 11.89 -2.30
CA MET A 78 -0.24 11.55 -3.05
C MET A 78 -0.46 11.56 -4.57
N LEU A 79 -1.63 11.16 -5.05
CA LEU A 79 -2.01 11.29 -6.47
C LEU A 79 -2.08 12.76 -6.91
N GLN A 80 -2.61 13.64 -6.05
CA GLN A 80 -2.61 15.08 -6.29
C GLN A 80 -1.20 15.66 -6.34
N SER A 81 -0.33 15.28 -5.40
CA SER A 81 1.07 15.71 -5.41
C SER A 81 1.78 15.23 -6.69
N LEU A 82 1.63 13.96 -7.06
CA LEU A 82 2.22 13.41 -8.28
C LEU A 82 1.75 14.15 -9.54
N SER A 83 0.45 14.46 -9.64
CA SER A 83 -0.09 15.27 -10.74
C SER A 83 0.59 16.65 -10.83
N ALA A 84 0.79 17.34 -9.70
CA ALA A 84 1.52 18.61 -9.67
C ALA A 84 3.02 18.47 -10.02
N TRP A 85 3.64 17.33 -9.68
CA TRP A 85 5.04 17.06 -10.06
C TRP A 85 5.17 16.87 -11.58
N LEU A 86 4.18 16.28 -12.24
CA LEU A 86 4.17 16.15 -13.71
C LEU A 86 4.05 17.51 -14.40
N ASP A 87 3.27 18.44 -13.85
CA ASP A 87 3.20 19.81 -14.39
C ASP A 87 4.55 20.52 -14.28
N LYS A 88 5.25 20.37 -13.14
CA LYS A 88 6.62 20.86 -12.97
C LYS A 88 7.61 20.20 -13.92
N ALA A 89 7.47 18.90 -14.16
CA ALA A 89 8.31 18.17 -15.10
C ALA A 89 8.11 18.67 -16.53
N ALA A 90 6.86 18.89 -16.95
CA ALA A 90 6.54 19.45 -18.26
C ALA A 90 7.13 20.84 -18.43
N ALA A 91 7.00 21.71 -17.42
CA ALA A 91 7.59 23.05 -17.43
C ALA A 91 9.12 23.00 -17.50
N HIS A 92 9.74 22.07 -16.77
CA HIS A 92 11.19 21.85 -16.79
C HIS A 92 11.68 21.44 -18.18
N GLN A 93 11.05 20.47 -18.84
CA GLN A 93 11.42 20.06 -20.20
C GLN A 93 11.29 21.22 -21.20
N ARG A 94 10.19 21.98 -21.15
CA ARG A 94 10.01 23.16 -22.00
C ARG A 94 11.10 24.22 -21.79
N ALA A 95 11.51 24.45 -20.54
CA ALA A 95 12.58 25.40 -20.23
C ALA A 95 13.94 24.95 -20.78
N LEU A 96 14.14 23.64 -20.99
CA LEU A 96 15.31 23.08 -21.65
C LEU A 96 15.17 23.04 -23.20
N GLY A 97 14.03 23.47 -23.76
CA GLY A 97 13.73 23.34 -25.18
C GLY A 97 13.50 21.90 -25.64
N ALA A 98 13.21 20.98 -24.71
CA ALA A 98 12.93 19.58 -24.99
C ALA A 98 11.42 19.28 -25.07
N GLU A 99 11.07 18.17 -25.69
CA GLU A 99 9.68 17.70 -25.73
C GLU A 99 9.20 17.29 -24.33
N PRO A 100 8.05 17.80 -23.84
CA PRO A 100 7.57 17.51 -22.49
C PRO A 100 7.46 16.02 -22.16
N ASP A 101 7.03 15.23 -23.13
CA ASP A 101 6.77 13.80 -22.94
C ASP A 101 8.06 12.97 -22.80
N ASP A 102 9.24 13.50 -23.18
CA ASP A 102 10.51 12.79 -23.08
C ASP A 102 10.86 12.37 -21.64
N VAL A 103 10.33 13.10 -20.64
CA VAL A 103 10.53 12.79 -19.23
C VAL A 103 9.95 11.42 -18.84
N LEU A 104 8.94 10.93 -19.57
CA LEU A 104 8.26 9.66 -19.30
C LEU A 104 9.16 8.42 -19.51
N THR A 105 10.20 8.57 -20.34
CA THR A 105 11.19 7.51 -20.63
C THR A 105 12.29 7.40 -19.58
N LYS A 106 12.39 8.38 -18.67
CA LYS A 106 13.47 8.47 -17.69
C LYS A 106 13.32 7.40 -16.59
N ARG A 107 14.46 6.89 -16.11
CA ARG A 107 14.55 5.86 -15.07
C ARG A 107 15.74 6.13 -14.13
N LEU A 108 15.79 5.42 -13.00
CA LEU A 108 16.89 5.50 -12.02
C LEU A 108 17.99 4.46 -12.26
N ALA A 109 17.61 3.26 -12.67
CA ALA A 109 18.52 2.17 -12.98
C ALA A 109 18.09 1.49 -14.28
N ALA A 110 19.02 0.82 -14.97
CA ALA A 110 18.77 0.23 -16.28
C ALA A 110 17.67 -0.86 -16.24
N ASP A 111 17.60 -1.62 -15.17
CA ASP A 111 16.64 -2.70 -14.92
C ASP A 111 15.36 -2.24 -14.19
N MET A 112 15.26 -0.97 -13.83
CA MET A 112 14.05 -0.38 -13.28
C MET A 112 13.13 0.13 -14.39
N PHE A 113 11.82 -0.01 -14.16
CA PHE A 113 10.83 0.62 -15.03
C PHE A 113 10.96 2.15 -15.06
N ALA A 114 10.67 2.75 -16.22
CA ALA A 114 10.67 4.18 -16.43
C ALA A 114 9.50 4.90 -15.74
N LEU A 115 9.55 6.24 -15.72
CA LEU A 115 8.56 7.10 -15.08
C LEU A 115 7.12 6.77 -15.50
N ALA A 116 6.88 6.54 -16.80
CA ALA A 116 5.57 6.17 -17.31
C ALA A 116 4.96 4.95 -16.58
N ALA A 117 5.76 3.92 -16.33
CA ALA A 117 5.31 2.74 -15.60
C ALA A 117 5.03 3.06 -14.13
N GLN A 118 5.91 3.83 -13.48
CA GLN A 118 5.73 4.19 -12.07
C GLN A 118 4.42 4.95 -11.84
N ILE A 119 4.04 5.84 -12.76
CA ILE A 119 2.77 6.56 -12.72
C ILE A 119 1.59 5.60 -12.85
N ARG A 120 1.61 4.72 -13.86
CA ARG A 120 0.54 3.73 -14.10
C ARG A 120 0.39 2.78 -12.92
N PHE A 121 1.48 2.29 -12.35
CA PHE A 121 1.42 1.45 -11.15
C PHE A 121 0.98 2.21 -9.92
N THR A 122 1.36 3.48 -9.74
CA THR A 122 0.83 4.31 -8.63
C THR A 122 -0.69 4.44 -8.74
N ALA A 123 -1.21 4.73 -9.93
CA ALA A 123 -2.65 4.82 -10.19
C ALA A 123 -3.37 3.47 -10.02
N PHE A 124 -2.76 2.37 -10.47
CA PHE A 124 -3.30 1.02 -10.27
C PHE A 124 -3.37 0.65 -8.78
N GLN A 125 -2.28 0.85 -8.04
CA GLN A 125 -2.19 0.52 -6.61
C GLN A 125 -3.09 1.38 -5.74
N ALA A 126 -3.49 2.57 -6.20
CA ALA A 126 -4.50 3.37 -5.54
C ALA A 126 -5.92 2.81 -5.70
N GLN A 127 -6.19 2.09 -6.80
CA GLN A 127 -7.52 1.60 -7.16
C GLN A 127 -7.74 0.14 -6.79
N GLU A 128 -6.73 -0.73 -6.94
CA GLU A 128 -6.84 -2.18 -6.66
C GLU A 128 -7.41 -2.48 -5.26
N PRO A 129 -6.97 -1.80 -4.18
CA PRO A 129 -7.50 -2.07 -2.84
C PRO A 129 -9.00 -1.82 -2.71
N VAL A 130 -9.58 -0.90 -3.51
CA VAL A 130 -11.02 -0.61 -3.50
C VAL A 130 -11.82 -1.87 -3.84
N TYR A 131 -11.42 -2.58 -4.90
CA TYR A 131 -12.10 -3.78 -5.36
C TYR A 131 -11.82 -4.97 -4.43
N ARG A 132 -10.55 -5.15 -4.04
CA ARG A 132 -10.17 -6.29 -3.19
C ARG A 132 -10.82 -6.26 -1.81
N LEU A 133 -10.90 -5.09 -1.16
CA LEU A 133 -11.55 -4.95 0.14
C LEU A 133 -13.07 -5.17 0.05
N ARG A 134 -13.69 -4.84 -1.09
CA ARG A 134 -15.10 -5.14 -1.36
C ARG A 134 -15.36 -6.60 -1.75
N GLY A 135 -14.32 -7.32 -2.17
CA GLY A 135 -14.45 -8.66 -2.74
C GLY A 135 -14.95 -8.65 -4.18
N ASP A 136 -14.82 -7.51 -4.86
CA ASP A 136 -15.21 -7.35 -6.26
C ASP A 136 -14.11 -7.85 -7.19
N ALA A 137 -14.50 -8.31 -8.38
CA ALA A 137 -13.54 -8.56 -9.45
C ALA A 137 -12.92 -7.23 -9.92
N LEU A 138 -11.63 -7.25 -10.27
CA LEU A 138 -10.98 -6.10 -10.88
C LEU A 138 -11.59 -5.86 -12.27
N PRO A 139 -12.07 -4.64 -12.58
CA PRO A 139 -12.64 -4.35 -13.89
C PRO A 139 -11.54 -4.39 -14.96
N GLU A 140 -11.92 -4.78 -16.18
CA GLU A 140 -10.97 -4.89 -17.30
C GLU A 140 -10.23 -3.57 -17.57
N SER A 141 -10.90 -2.43 -17.37
CA SER A 141 -10.29 -1.10 -17.48
C SER A 141 -9.11 -0.91 -16.52
N LEU A 142 -9.20 -1.43 -15.29
CA LEU A 142 -8.10 -1.35 -14.32
C LEU A 142 -6.98 -2.36 -14.64
N LEU A 143 -7.35 -3.54 -15.16
CA LEU A 143 -6.38 -4.51 -15.64
C LEU A 143 -5.58 -3.98 -16.84
N GLU A 144 -6.20 -3.17 -17.71
CA GLU A 144 -5.50 -2.45 -18.78
C GLU A 144 -4.48 -1.46 -18.24
N VAL A 145 -4.79 -0.70 -17.18
CA VAL A 145 -3.81 0.22 -16.55
C VAL A 145 -2.56 -0.55 -16.11
N ARG A 146 -2.74 -1.74 -15.50
CA ARG A 146 -1.63 -2.60 -15.09
C ARG A 146 -0.82 -3.12 -16.27
N ARG A 147 -1.47 -3.63 -17.32
CA ARG A 147 -0.80 -4.10 -18.54
C ARG A 147 -0.03 -2.98 -19.23
N ALA A 148 -0.66 -1.82 -19.35
CA ALA A 148 -0.05 -0.61 -19.85
C ALA A 148 1.16 -0.20 -19.00
N GLY A 149 1.13 -0.38 -17.68
CA GLY A 149 2.29 -0.19 -16.80
C GLY A 149 3.48 -1.08 -17.19
N TRP A 150 3.26 -2.38 -17.37
CA TRP A 150 4.31 -3.32 -17.80
C TRP A 150 4.88 -3.03 -19.19
N GLN A 151 4.08 -2.43 -20.07
CA GLN A 151 4.47 -2.09 -21.45
C GLN A 151 4.99 -0.65 -21.60
N ALA A 152 4.99 0.15 -20.53
CA ALA A 152 5.25 1.58 -20.61
C ALA A 152 6.67 1.94 -21.06
N ASP A 153 7.63 1.04 -20.89
CA ASP A 153 8.99 1.24 -21.41
C ASP A 153 9.04 1.22 -22.95
N ALA A 154 8.18 0.42 -23.59
CA ALA A 154 8.04 0.37 -25.05
C ALA A 154 7.03 1.38 -25.58
N ALA A 155 6.01 1.71 -24.79
CA ALA A 155 4.93 2.62 -25.13
C ALA A 155 4.62 3.58 -23.95
N PRO A 156 5.46 4.61 -23.73
CA PRO A 156 5.35 5.50 -22.56
C PRO A 156 4.08 6.35 -22.57
N GLY A 157 3.50 6.60 -23.75
CA GLY A 157 2.36 7.51 -23.92
C GLY A 157 2.76 8.97 -23.74
N SER A 158 1.79 9.82 -23.42
CA SER A 158 1.98 11.26 -23.21
C SER A 158 1.75 11.67 -21.76
N LEU A 159 2.21 12.88 -21.39
CA LEU A 159 1.92 13.48 -20.09
C LEU A 159 0.41 13.69 -19.89
N ARG A 160 -0.34 13.91 -20.97
CA ARG A 160 -1.80 13.97 -20.92
C ARG A 160 -2.40 12.64 -20.48
N ASP A 161 -1.91 11.52 -21.01
CA ASP A 161 -2.37 10.19 -20.62
C ASP A 161 -2.00 9.88 -19.17
N ALA A 162 -0.80 10.29 -18.75
CA ALA A 162 -0.37 10.18 -17.36
C ALA A 162 -1.28 10.98 -16.40
N GLN A 163 -1.60 12.23 -16.75
CA GLN A 163 -2.53 13.05 -15.96
C GLN A 163 -3.94 12.45 -15.92
N ALA A 164 -4.45 11.93 -17.05
CA ALA A 164 -5.75 11.27 -17.10
C ALA A 164 -5.78 10.04 -16.18
N CYS A 165 -4.74 9.21 -16.21
CA CYS A 165 -4.63 8.02 -15.37
C CYS A 165 -4.69 8.36 -13.86
N LEU A 166 -4.03 9.45 -13.44
CA LEU A 166 -4.09 9.93 -12.05
C LEU A 166 -5.46 10.53 -11.70
N ALA A 167 -6.08 11.25 -12.65
CA ALA A 167 -7.41 11.82 -12.47
C ALA A 167 -8.49 10.74 -12.30
N ASP A 168 -8.44 9.67 -13.08
CA ASP A 168 -9.37 8.54 -13.00
C ASP A 168 -9.27 7.84 -11.64
N ALA A 169 -8.04 7.58 -11.17
CA ALA A 169 -7.82 6.99 -9.85
C ALA A 169 -8.40 7.87 -8.72
N ARG A 170 -8.21 9.20 -8.81
CA ARG A 170 -8.80 10.15 -7.86
C ARG A 170 -10.32 10.20 -7.95
N ALA A 171 -10.89 10.11 -9.15
CA ALA A 171 -12.33 10.10 -9.37
C ALA A 171 -12.98 8.85 -8.74
N LEU A 172 -12.35 7.67 -8.88
CA LEU A 172 -12.80 6.45 -8.21
C LEU A 172 -12.84 6.64 -6.68
N LEU A 173 -11.75 7.16 -6.09
CA LEU A 173 -11.64 7.38 -4.65
C LEU A 173 -12.65 8.40 -4.13
N ALA A 174 -12.89 9.48 -4.89
CA ALA A 174 -13.87 10.51 -4.54
C ALA A 174 -15.32 10.01 -4.59
N GLY A 175 -15.60 8.97 -5.39
CA GLY A 175 -16.93 8.36 -5.51
C GLY A 175 -17.27 7.36 -4.40
N LEU A 176 -16.35 7.07 -3.47
CA LEU A 176 -16.59 6.10 -2.40
C LEU A 176 -17.42 6.71 -1.26
N ALA A 177 -18.37 5.95 -0.72
CA ALA A 177 -19.06 6.33 0.52
C ALA A 177 -18.10 6.29 1.73
N PRO A 178 -18.38 7.02 2.83
CA PRO A 178 -17.43 7.20 3.95
C PRO A 178 -16.92 5.92 4.65
N HIS A 179 -17.60 4.79 4.49
CA HIS A 179 -17.26 3.50 5.11
C HIS A 179 -17.17 2.37 4.07
N ALA A 180 -17.01 2.72 2.79
CA ALA A 180 -17.24 1.78 1.69
C ALA A 180 -16.21 0.66 1.55
N LEU A 181 -15.13 0.68 2.34
CA LEU A 181 -14.10 -0.36 2.40
C LEU A 181 -14.01 -1.02 3.80
N ASP A 182 -14.80 -0.55 4.77
CA ASP A 182 -14.56 -0.87 6.18
C ASP A 182 -14.93 -2.31 6.53
N GLU A 183 -15.95 -2.85 5.87
CA GLU A 183 -16.33 -4.27 5.98
C GLU A 183 -15.24 -5.21 5.41
N GLY A 184 -14.33 -4.67 4.60
CA GLY A 184 -13.24 -5.41 3.98
C GLY A 184 -12.09 -5.77 4.93
N ALA A 185 -12.01 -5.18 6.12
CA ALA A 185 -10.86 -5.33 7.02
C ALA A 185 -10.52 -6.81 7.34
N GLU A 186 -11.54 -7.63 7.60
CA GLU A 186 -11.38 -9.05 7.95
C GLU A 186 -11.59 -9.99 6.77
N ARG A 187 -11.85 -9.45 5.58
CA ARG A 187 -12.13 -10.26 4.38
C ARG A 187 -10.88 -11.08 4.01
N PRO A 188 -11.01 -12.39 3.75
CA PRO A 188 -9.92 -13.16 3.16
C PRO A 188 -9.60 -12.66 1.76
N ILE A 189 -8.33 -12.38 1.48
CA ILE A 189 -7.80 -11.96 0.19
C ILE A 189 -6.74 -12.97 -0.24
N ALA A 190 -6.95 -13.57 -1.42
CA ALA A 190 -5.93 -14.29 -2.17
C ALA A 190 -5.29 -13.32 -3.18
N LEU A 191 -4.06 -12.90 -2.89
CA LEU A 191 -3.28 -12.08 -3.80
C LEU A 191 -2.44 -12.98 -4.70
N GLU A 192 -2.89 -13.13 -5.94
CA GLU A 192 -2.18 -13.88 -6.98
C GLU A 192 -1.25 -12.96 -7.77
N LEU A 193 0.04 -13.31 -7.80
CA LEU A 193 1.05 -12.61 -8.58
C LEU A 193 1.25 -13.26 -9.96
N PRO A 194 1.70 -12.51 -10.97
CA PRO A 194 1.93 -13.04 -12.32
C PRO A 194 2.94 -14.21 -12.40
N ASN A 195 3.80 -14.36 -11.40
CA ASN A 195 4.75 -15.47 -11.31
C ASN A 195 4.14 -16.76 -10.70
N GLY A 196 2.84 -16.76 -10.40
CA GLY A 196 2.11 -17.88 -9.81
C GLY A 196 2.18 -17.96 -8.28
N ALA A 197 2.90 -17.04 -7.62
CA ALA A 197 2.86 -16.96 -6.16
C ALA A 197 1.49 -16.44 -5.69
N VAL A 198 0.97 -17.05 -4.62
CA VAL A 198 -0.29 -16.65 -3.99
C VAL A 198 -0.03 -16.34 -2.53
N PHE A 199 -0.52 -15.20 -2.05
CA PHE A 199 -0.45 -14.78 -0.66
C PHE A 199 -1.85 -14.67 -0.08
N ASP A 200 -2.12 -15.43 0.98
CA ASP A 200 -3.37 -15.38 1.72
C ASP A 200 -3.25 -14.41 2.90
N MET A 201 -4.15 -13.44 2.96
CA MET A 201 -4.15 -12.36 3.95
C MET A 201 -5.57 -11.98 4.36
N THR A 202 -5.73 -11.35 5.52
CA THR A 202 -6.93 -10.53 5.79
C THR A 202 -6.85 -9.20 5.01
N GLY A 203 -7.96 -8.49 4.88
CA GLY A 203 -7.98 -7.16 4.26
C GLY A 203 -7.05 -6.16 4.95
N GLU A 204 -6.96 -6.19 6.27
CA GLU A 204 -6.04 -5.34 7.04
C GLU A 204 -4.58 -5.69 6.77
N GLN A 205 -4.24 -6.99 6.72
CA GLN A 205 -2.89 -7.45 6.37
C GLN A 205 -2.53 -7.06 4.93
N TYR A 206 -3.43 -7.29 3.98
CA TYR A 206 -3.25 -6.86 2.59
C TYR A 206 -3.03 -5.34 2.49
N LEU A 207 -3.82 -4.55 3.23
CA LEU A 207 -3.67 -3.10 3.24
C LEU A 207 -2.30 -2.66 3.76
N ARG A 208 -1.93 -3.12 4.97
CA ARG A 208 -0.71 -2.73 5.66
C ARG A 208 0.55 -3.25 4.97
N ASP A 209 0.54 -4.54 4.60
CA ASP A 209 1.75 -5.27 4.21
C ASP A 209 1.93 -5.34 2.69
N TRP A 210 0.89 -5.02 1.90
CA TRP A 210 0.96 -5.01 0.44
C TRP A 210 0.58 -3.68 -0.19
N ALA A 211 -0.68 -3.24 -0.05
CA ALA A 211 -1.21 -2.10 -0.80
C ALA A 211 -0.45 -0.79 -0.52
N LEU A 212 -0.27 -0.45 0.75
CA LEU A 212 0.45 0.77 1.15
C LEU A 212 1.92 0.75 0.71
N PRO A 213 2.72 -0.31 0.98
CA PRO A 213 4.09 -0.42 0.49
C PRO A 213 4.20 -0.30 -1.04
N GLN A 214 3.34 -1.00 -1.79
CA GLN A 214 3.38 -0.98 -3.26
C GLN A 214 3.05 0.42 -3.80
N PHE A 215 1.99 1.04 -3.30
CA PHE A 215 1.61 2.40 -3.70
C PHE A 215 2.74 3.40 -3.45
N TYR A 216 3.28 3.42 -2.24
CA TYR A 216 4.34 4.36 -1.88
C TYR A 216 5.66 4.09 -2.62
N PHE A 217 6.00 2.83 -2.88
CA PHE A 217 7.18 2.46 -3.66
C PHE A 217 7.14 3.10 -5.05
N HIS A 218 6.02 2.97 -5.77
CA HIS A 218 5.88 3.57 -7.09
C HIS A 218 5.81 5.10 -7.03
N ALA A 219 5.12 5.67 -6.04
CA ALA A 219 5.02 7.13 -5.88
C ALA A 219 6.39 7.77 -5.58
N ILE A 220 7.19 7.18 -4.67
CA ILE A 220 8.52 7.71 -4.37
C ILE A 220 9.51 7.46 -5.50
N ALA A 221 9.39 6.35 -6.24
CA ALA A 221 10.18 6.11 -7.43
C ALA A 221 9.92 7.18 -8.50
N ALA A 222 8.65 7.54 -8.75
CA ALA A 222 8.31 8.62 -9.66
C ALA A 222 8.91 9.97 -9.22
N TYR A 223 8.76 10.32 -7.93
CA TYR A 223 9.40 11.51 -7.35
C TYR A 223 10.92 11.52 -7.56
N ALA A 224 11.58 10.40 -7.24
CA ALA A 224 13.03 10.26 -7.32
C ALA A 224 13.54 10.33 -8.76
N ILE A 225 12.84 9.72 -9.72
CA ILE A 225 13.16 9.85 -11.15
C ILE A 225 13.11 11.33 -11.56
N LEU A 226 12.00 12.02 -11.29
CA LEU A 226 11.83 13.42 -11.66
C LEU A 226 12.92 14.31 -11.03
N ARG A 227 13.18 14.11 -9.73
CA ARG A 227 14.19 14.87 -9.01
C ARG A 227 15.61 14.60 -9.52
N HIS A 228 15.94 13.34 -9.81
CA HIS A 228 17.23 12.95 -10.36
C HIS A 228 17.48 13.57 -11.74
N HIS A 229 16.43 13.71 -12.55
CA HIS A 229 16.47 14.32 -13.89
C HIS A 229 16.26 15.84 -13.88
N GLY A 230 16.55 16.52 -12.77
CA GLY A 230 16.65 17.99 -12.72
C GLY A 230 15.37 18.76 -12.42
N VAL A 231 14.21 18.08 -12.30
CA VAL A 231 12.97 18.77 -11.92
C VAL A 231 13.12 19.35 -10.51
N ALA A 232 12.72 20.61 -10.34
CA ALA A 232 12.78 21.35 -9.08
C ALA A 232 11.70 20.86 -8.08
N LEU A 233 11.91 19.66 -7.55
CA LEU A 233 11.11 19.05 -6.50
C LEU A 233 11.87 19.04 -5.17
N GLY A 234 11.19 19.36 -4.08
CA GLY A 234 11.69 19.26 -2.72
C GLY A 234 10.80 18.38 -1.84
N LYS A 235 11.19 18.19 -0.58
CA LYS A 235 10.33 17.51 0.41
C LYS A 235 8.96 18.20 0.56
N PRO A 236 8.85 19.55 0.52
CA PRO A 236 7.55 20.23 0.54
C PRO A 236 6.61 19.84 -0.60
N ASP A 237 7.15 19.50 -1.78
CA ASP A 237 6.34 19.00 -2.89
C ASP A 237 5.84 17.58 -2.63
N TYR A 238 6.68 16.75 -2.01
CA TYR A 238 6.33 15.36 -1.71
C TYR A 238 5.23 15.27 -0.65
N VAL A 239 5.30 16.09 0.40
CA VAL A 239 4.28 16.16 1.47
C VAL A 239 3.40 17.41 1.37
N SER A 240 3.01 17.83 0.16
CA SER A 240 2.27 19.10 -0.02
C SER A 240 0.98 19.20 0.78
N HIS A 241 0.31 18.08 1.05
CA HIS A 241 -0.88 18.01 1.90
C HIS A 241 -0.62 18.44 3.36
N MET A 242 0.63 18.41 3.85
CA MET A 242 0.98 18.86 5.19
C MET A 242 0.77 20.36 5.40
N PHE A 243 0.75 21.15 4.32
CA PHE A 243 0.51 22.59 4.41
C PHE A 243 -0.89 22.93 4.93
N ALA A 244 -1.86 22.02 4.83
CA ALA A 244 -3.19 22.18 5.45
C ALA A 244 -3.13 22.23 6.99
N TYR A 245 -2.05 21.72 7.60
CA TYR A 245 -1.83 21.69 9.05
C TYR A 245 -0.81 22.73 9.51
N LEU A 246 -0.28 23.56 8.61
CA LEU A 246 0.71 24.57 8.96
C LEU A 246 0.07 25.62 9.88
N ARG A 247 0.69 25.88 11.04
CA ARG A 247 0.24 26.95 11.92
C ARG A 247 0.42 28.31 11.22
N PRO A 248 -0.62 29.16 11.15
CA PRO A 248 -0.50 30.49 10.55
C PRO A 248 0.69 31.28 11.11
N GLY A 249 1.45 31.93 10.24
CA GLY A 249 2.62 32.74 10.60
C GLY A 249 3.91 31.96 10.91
N THR A 250 3.93 30.62 10.79
CA THR A 250 5.13 29.80 11.06
C THR A 250 5.90 29.37 9.81
N MET A 251 5.49 29.81 8.62
CA MET A 251 6.22 29.52 7.39
C MET A 251 7.61 30.17 7.47
N PRO A 252 8.71 29.43 7.22
CA PRO A 252 10.03 30.03 7.13
C PRO A 252 10.02 31.16 6.11
N GLN A 253 10.50 32.34 6.49
CA GLN A 253 10.81 33.39 5.52
C GLN A 253 12.06 32.95 4.76
N ASP A 254 12.06 33.13 3.44
CA ASP A 254 13.21 32.81 2.59
C ASP A 254 14.47 33.43 3.19
N ARG A 255 15.49 32.59 3.44
CA ARG A 255 16.82 33.03 3.89
C ARG A 255 17.68 33.42 2.70
#